data_AF-A0A7K1LSV0-F1
#
_entry.id   AF-A0A7K1LSV0-F1
#
_cell.length_a   1.000
_cell.length_b   1.000
_cell.length_c   1.000
_cell.angle_alpha   90.00
_cell.angle_beta   90.00
_cell.angle_gamma   90.00
#
_symmetry.space_group_name_H-M   'P 1'
#
loop_
_entity.id
_entity.type
_entity.pdbx_description
1 polymer ?
#
loop_
_entity_poly.entity_id
_entity_poly.type
_entity_poly.pdbx_seq_one_letter_code
_entity_poly.pdbx_strand_id
1 'polypeptide(L)'
;MSIIFSVVLLVSLYIIFRINKYYSKQSEKKFNQRHQEIIQNIKTNWNRISIKTSDCQIIKYDTIIDKNKKIDVFEKRTFLEVLNKNPHRQILINEKRSKLICNQKENGEIIRNFEKIVLIDTTVFEFKLRIRDFIDVYEQKENGEEYYYIDLEFLDEPFDSKNYS
;
A
#
# COMPACT_ATOMS: atom_id res chain seq x y z
N MET A 1 0.25 -36.48 37.85
CA MET A 1 0.28 -34.99 37.83
C MET A 1 0.80 -34.39 36.51
N SER A 2 1.79 -34.97 35.83
CA SER A 2 2.38 -34.39 34.61
C SER A 2 1.40 -34.23 33.42
N ILE A 3 0.49 -35.19 33.22
CA ILE A 3 -0.49 -35.16 32.11
C ILE A 3 -1.53 -34.03 32.29
N ILE A 4 -2.02 -33.82 33.51
CA ILE A 4 -3.00 -32.78 33.82
C ILE A 4 -2.39 -31.39 33.56
N PHE A 5 -1.14 -31.18 33.99
CA PHE A 5 -0.40 -29.95 33.69
C PHE A 5 -0.21 -29.73 32.18
N SER A 6 0.09 -30.79 31.42
CA SER A 6 0.24 -30.70 29.96
C SER A 6 -1.07 -30.31 29.27
N VAL A 7 -2.20 -30.90 29.69
CA VAL A 7 -3.53 -30.57 29.14
C VAL A 7 -3.92 -29.13 29.47
N VAL A 8 -3.71 -28.67 30.71
CA VAL A 8 -3.98 -27.28 31.12
C VAL A 8 -3.12 -26.30 30.31
N LEU A 9 -1.85 -26.63 30.08
CA LEU A 9 -0.95 -25.79 29.27
C LEU A 9 -1.42 -25.71 27.81
N LEU A 10 -1.81 -26.82 27.19
CA LEU A 10 -2.36 -26.82 25.83
C LEU A 10 -3.65 -26.00 25.70
N VAL A 11 -4.56 -26.12 26.67
CA VAL A 11 -5.79 -25.32 26.69
C VAL A 11 -5.48 -23.83 26.82
N SER A 12 -4.54 -23.46 27.70
CA SER A 12 -4.13 -22.06 27.87
C SER A 12 -3.50 -21.48 26.59
N LEU A 13 -2.62 -22.22 25.92
CA LEU A 13 -2.03 -21.83 24.63
C LEU A 13 -3.07 -21.69 23.53
N TYR A 14 -4.06 -22.59 23.48
CA TYR A 14 -5.16 -22.51 22.52
C TYR A 14 -6.01 -21.25 22.75
N ILE A 15 -6.34 -20.93 24.00
CA ILE A 15 -7.07 -19.71 24.36
C ILE A 15 -6.27 -18.47 23.95
N ILE A 16 -4.98 -18.40 24.29
CA ILE A 16 -4.10 -17.29 23.90
C ILE A 16 -4.05 -17.13 22.38
N PHE A 17 -3.94 -18.24 21.63
CA PHE A 17 -3.94 -18.22 20.17
C PHE A 17 -5.25 -17.64 19.60
N ARG A 18 -6.40 -18.03 20.14
CA ARG A 18 -7.71 -17.52 19.71
C ARG A 18 -7.88 -16.04 20.02
N ILE A 19 -7.44 -15.61 21.20
CA ILE A 19 -7.45 -14.21 21.63
C ILE A 19 -6.56 -13.36 20.71
N ASN A 20 -5.33 -13.80 20.46
CA ASN A 20 -4.41 -13.09 19.55
C ASN A 20 -4.98 -12.97 18.14
N LYS A 21 -5.58 -14.05 17.61
CA LYS A 21 -6.23 -14.04 16.29
C LYS A 21 -7.42 -13.08 16.24
N TYR A 22 -8.20 -12.99 17.33
CA TYR A 22 -9.33 -12.07 17.43
C TYR A 22 -8.88 -10.60 17.45
N TYR A 23 -7.91 -10.27 18.32
CA TYR A 23 -7.39 -8.90 18.41
C TYR A 23 -6.67 -8.46 17.14
N SER A 24 -5.91 -9.36 16.48
CA SER A 24 -5.28 -9.07 15.19
C SER A 24 -6.32 -8.69 14.14
N LYS A 25 -7.38 -9.49 13.98
CA LYS A 25 -8.48 -9.18 13.05
C LYS A 25 -9.19 -7.88 13.39
N GLN A 26 -9.41 -7.60 14.67
CA GLN A 26 -10.11 -6.38 15.09
C GLN A 26 -9.25 -5.13 14.90
N SER A 27 -7.93 -5.26 15.10
CA SER A 27 -6.97 -4.20 14.79
C SER A 27 -6.93 -3.90 13.30
N GLU A 28 -6.89 -4.92 12.44
CA GLU A 28 -6.92 -4.78 10.99
C GLU A 28 -8.20 -4.07 10.52
N LYS A 29 -9.37 -4.49 11.04
CA LYS A 29 -10.64 -3.82 10.75
C LYS A 29 -10.64 -2.34 11.13
N LYS A 30 -10.18 -2.01 12.34
CA LYS A 30 -10.10 -0.61 12.82
C LYS A 30 -9.11 0.21 11.98
N PHE A 31 -7.99 -0.38 11.59
CA PHE A 31 -7.02 0.26 10.71
C PHE A 31 -7.63 0.57 9.34
N ASN A 32 -8.29 -0.41 8.72
CA ASN A 32 -8.95 -0.23 7.43
C ASN A 32 -10.05 0.83 7.50
N GLN A 33 -10.85 0.85 8.56
CA GLN A 33 -11.87 1.88 8.78
C GLN A 33 -11.27 3.29 8.84
N ARG A 34 -10.25 3.50 9.66
CA ARG A 34 -9.55 4.80 9.76
C ARG A 34 -8.91 5.19 8.43
N HIS A 35 -8.32 4.24 7.73
CA HIS A 35 -7.70 4.49 6.44
C HIS A 35 -8.73 4.97 5.41
N GLN A 36 -9.90 4.33 5.36
CA GLN A 36 -11.02 4.71 4.51
C GLN A 36 -11.57 6.09 4.89
N GLU A 37 -11.70 6.40 6.19
CA GLU A 37 -12.11 7.74 6.67
C GLU A 37 -11.13 8.83 6.23
N ILE A 38 -9.81 8.58 6.32
CA ILE A 38 -8.78 9.52 5.89
C ILE A 38 -8.85 9.74 4.38
N ILE A 39 -8.94 8.66 3.59
CA ILE A 39 -9.02 8.79 2.13
C ILE A 39 -10.30 9.52 1.74
N GLN A 40 -11.45 9.20 2.36
CA GLN A 40 -12.70 9.89 2.08
C GLN A 40 -12.62 11.38 2.42
N ASN A 41 -11.97 11.72 3.53
CA ASN A 41 -11.71 13.11 3.90
C ASN A 41 -10.85 13.83 2.87
N ILE A 42 -9.77 13.20 2.39
CA ILE A 42 -8.94 13.72 1.29
C ILE A 42 -9.79 13.93 0.04
N LYS A 43 -10.53 12.91 -0.40
CA LYS A 43 -11.35 12.96 -1.62
C LYS A 43 -12.42 14.05 -1.59
N THR A 44 -12.91 14.40 -0.40
CA THR A 44 -13.98 15.39 -0.20
C THR A 44 -13.43 16.81 -0.05
N ASN A 45 -12.31 16.98 0.65
CA ASN A 45 -11.85 18.29 1.10
C ASN A 45 -10.63 18.83 0.33
N TRP A 46 -9.92 17.99 -0.42
CA TRP A 46 -8.72 18.41 -1.17
C TRP A 46 -9.08 18.81 -2.60
N ASN A 47 -8.23 19.62 -3.21
CA ASN A 47 -8.40 20.01 -4.60
C ASN A 47 -8.15 18.81 -5.52
N ARG A 48 -9.10 18.49 -6.39
CA ARG A 48 -9.00 17.36 -7.33
C ARG A 48 -8.43 17.83 -8.66
N ILE A 49 -7.38 17.17 -9.11
CA ILE A 49 -6.78 17.28 -10.43
C ILE A 49 -6.99 15.95 -11.15
N SER A 50 -7.56 15.99 -12.35
CA SER A 50 -7.71 14.78 -13.18
C SER A 50 -6.65 14.78 -14.28
N ILE A 51 -5.75 13.79 -14.26
CA ILE A 51 -4.63 13.66 -15.19
C ILE A 51 -4.93 12.52 -16.14
N LYS A 52 -4.75 12.72 -17.45
CA LYS A 52 -4.93 11.65 -18.43
C LYS A 52 -3.92 10.54 -18.18
N THR A 53 -4.35 9.29 -18.26
CA THR A 53 -3.45 8.14 -18.07
C THR A 53 -2.35 8.09 -19.14
N SER A 54 -2.58 8.67 -20.32
CA SER A 54 -1.56 8.87 -21.36
C SER A 54 -0.41 9.78 -20.93
N ASP A 55 -0.61 10.64 -19.93
CA ASP A 55 0.41 11.52 -19.36
C ASP A 55 1.07 10.88 -18.12
N CYS A 56 0.75 9.62 -17.84
CA CYS A 56 1.36 8.82 -16.80
C CYS A 56 2.26 7.73 -17.38
N GLN A 57 3.35 7.44 -16.68
CA GLN A 57 4.27 6.35 -16.96
C GLN A 57 4.42 5.47 -15.73
N ILE A 58 4.54 4.17 -15.95
CA ILE A 58 4.85 3.21 -14.90
C ILE A 58 6.26 2.70 -15.16
N ILE A 59 7.12 2.82 -14.16
CA ILE A 59 8.47 2.27 -14.21
C ILE A 59 8.60 1.11 -13.23
N LYS A 60 9.36 0.11 -13.64
CA LYS A 60 9.74 -1.00 -12.79
C LYS A 60 10.63 -0.49 -11.67
N TYR A 61 10.23 -0.74 -10.41
CA TYR A 61 10.93 -0.27 -9.22
C TYR A 61 11.23 -1.45 -8.27
N ASP A 62 11.85 -2.50 -8.80
CA ASP A 62 12.25 -3.64 -7.98
C ASP A 62 13.33 -3.22 -6.98
N THR A 63 13.07 -3.41 -5.69
CA THR A 63 14.06 -3.22 -4.63
C THR A 63 14.55 -4.58 -4.14
N ILE A 64 15.84 -4.83 -4.26
CA ILE A 64 16.49 -5.95 -3.58
C ILE A 64 16.72 -5.52 -2.12
N ILE A 65 15.96 -6.12 -1.20
CA ILE A 65 16.11 -5.84 0.24
C ILE A 65 17.22 -6.74 0.79
N ASP A 66 18.40 -6.16 1.05
CA ASP A 66 19.45 -6.80 1.83
C ASP A 66 19.19 -6.56 3.33
N LYS A 67 18.88 -7.64 4.06
CA LYS A 67 18.60 -7.61 5.50
C LYS A 67 19.80 -7.15 6.35
N ASN A 68 21.02 -7.18 5.81
CA ASN A 68 22.23 -6.75 6.53
C ASN A 68 22.51 -5.26 6.38
N LYS A 69 21.81 -4.57 5.47
CA LYS A 69 21.91 -3.12 5.31
C LYS A 69 20.91 -2.48 6.27
N LYS A 70 21.39 -1.67 7.22
CA LYS A 70 20.51 -0.77 8.00
C LYS A 70 19.83 0.17 7.01
N ILE A 71 18.59 -0.10 6.66
CA ILE A 71 17.77 0.83 5.89
C ILE A 71 17.15 1.78 6.91
N ASP A 72 17.55 3.05 6.90
CA ASP A 72 16.83 4.12 7.59
C ASP A 72 15.47 4.28 6.90
N VAL A 73 14.48 3.54 7.38
CA VAL A 73 13.08 3.71 6.97
C VAL A 73 12.40 4.54 8.04
N PHE A 74 12.26 5.83 7.75
CA PHE A 74 11.27 6.69 8.36
C PHE A 74 9.89 6.02 8.25
N GLU A 75 9.29 5.76 9.41
CA GLU A 75 7.87 5.45 9.63
C GLU A 75 7.21 4.32 8.80
N LYS A 76 7.28 3.09 9.32
CA LYS A 76 6.09 2.34 9.78
C LYS A 76 6.51 1.01 10.38
N ARG A 77 6.04 0.75 11.59
CA ARG A 77 6.15 -0.56 12.22
C ARG A 77 5.43 -1.62 11.35
N THR A 78 5.95 -2.85 11.50
CA THR A 78 5.33 -4.16 11.20
C THR A 78 5.63 -4.89 9.87
N PHE A 79 6.65 -4.50 9.08
CA PHE A 79 7.24 -5.41 8.08
C PHE A 79 8.47 -6.15 8.62
N LEU A 80 9.32 -5.43 9.36
CA LEU A 80 10.51 -5.97 10.06
C LEU A 80 10.17 -7.02 11.12
N GLU A 81 9.02 -6.89 11.80
CA GLU A 81 8.62 -7.81 12.88
C GLU A 81 8.28 -9.23 12.38
N VAL A 82 7.83 -9.36 11.12
CA VAL A 82 7.54 -10.66 10.50
C VAL A 82 8.82 -11.36 10.05
N LEU A 83 9.86 -10.60 9.68
CA LEU A 83 11.13 -11.12 9.17
C LEU A 83 12.08 -11.60 10.28
N ASN A 84 11.87 -11.17 11.52
CA ASN A 84 12.74 -11.45 12.67
C ASN A 84 12.54 -12.84 13.32
N LYS A 85 11.67 -13.71 12.78
CA LYS A 85 11.40 -15.04 13.34
C LYS A 85 12.35 -16.17 12.91
N ASN A 86 13.47 -15.88 12.23
CA ASN A 86 14.43 -16.94 11.88
C ASN A 86 15.86 -16.38 11.72
N PRO A 87 16.79 -16.64 12.67
CA PRO A 87 18.12 -16.00 12.69
C PRO A 87 19.10 -16.48 11.60
N HIS A 88 18.73 -17.45 10.76
CA HIS A 88 19.65 -18.04 9.77
C HIS A 88 19.14 -18.06 8.33
N ARG A 89 18.15 -17.24 7.96
CA ARG A 89 17.64 -17.18 6.58
C ARG A 89 18.01 -15.86 5.91
N GLN A 90 19.10 -15.86 5.14
CA GLN A 90 19.34 -14.86 4.10
C GLN A 90 18.26 -15.04 3.03
N ILE A 91 17.16 -14.29 3.15
CA ILE A 91 16.11 -14.25 2.13
C ILE A 91 16.26 -12.90 1.45
N LEU A 92 16.81 -12.91 0.23
CA LEU A 92 16.63 -11.82 -0.71
C LEU A 92 15.15 -11.88 -1.13
N ILE A 93 14.33 -11.00 -0.55
CA ILE A 93 12.93 -10.89 -0.94
C ILE A 93 12.90 -9.92 -2.12
N ASN A 94 12.68 -10.45 -3.32
CA ASN A 94 12.34 -9.64 -4.48
C ASN A 94 10.90 -9.18 -4.31
N GLU A 95 10.71 -7.96 -3.78
CA GLU A 95 9.41 -7.31 -3.84
C GLU A 95 9.26 -6.65 -5.20
N LYS A 96 8.26 -7.08 -5.96
CA LYS A 96 7.85 -6.40 -7.19
C LYS A 96 7.20 -5.08 -6.79
N ARG A 97 7.89 -3.98 -7.04
CA ARG A 97 7.32 -2.64 -6.86
C ARG A 97 7.32 -1.92 -8.19
N SER A 98 6.33 -1.08 -8.37
CA SER A 98 6.19 -0.23 -9.54
C SER A 98 6.05 1.20 -9.09
N LYS A 99 6.67 2.14 -9.79
CA LYS A 99 6.54 3.57 -9.54
C LYS A 99 5.70 4.17 -10.65
N LEU A 100 4.58 4.78 -10.29
CA LEU A 100 3.78 5.63 -11.16
C LEU A 100 4.36 7.03 -11.14
N ILE A 101 4.48 7.66 -12.31
CA ILE A 101 4.83 9.07 -12.47
C ILE A 101 3.78 9.67 -13.40
N CYS A 102 3.05 10.68 -12.95
CA CYS A 102 2.03 11.39 -13.72
C CYS A 102 2.40 12.86 -13.87
N ASN A 103 2.34 13.35 -15.09
CA ASN A 103 2.70 14.72 -15.41
C ASN A 103 1.42 15.53 -15.65
N GLN A 104 1.19 16.56 -14.84
CA GLN A 104 0.17 17.55 -15.13
C GLN A 104 0.71 18.50 -16.19
N LYS A 105 -0.02 18.64 -17.29
CA LYS A 105 0.34 19.49 -18.41
C LYS A 105 -0.64 20.64 -18.56
N GLU A 106 -0.12 21.82 -18.83
CA GLU A 106 -0.88 23.01 -19.22
C GLU A 106 -0.25 23.57 -20.50
N ASN A 107 -1.05 23.78 -21.55
CA ASN A 107 -0.56 24.21 -22.87
C ASN A 107 0.58 23.33 -23.47
N GLY A 108 0.62 22.04 -23.11
CA GLY A 108 1.65 21.10 -23.58
C GLY A 108 2.94 21.09 -22.75
N GLU A 109 3.10 22.04 -21.83
CA GLU A 109 4.23 22.09 -20.90
C GLU A 109 3.90 21.36 -19.59
N ILE A 110 4.88 20.67 -19.03
CA ILE A 110 4.74 19.99 -17.74
C ILE A 110 4.84 21.04 -16.64
N ILE A 111 3.75 21.25 -15.92
CA ILE A 111 3.70 22.20 -14.79
C ILE A 111 3.97 21.53 -13.44
N ARG A 112 3.70 20.23 -13.33
CA ARG A 112 3.83 19.48 -12.07
C ARG A 112 3.96 17.98 -12.31
N ASN A 113 4.73 17.32 -11.46
CA ASN A 113 4.93 15.87 -11.48
C ASN A 113 4.43 15.26 -10.17
N PHE A 114 3.70 14.16 -10.28
CA PHE A 114 3.20 13.38 -9.15
C PHE A 114 3.74 11.97 -9.23
N GLU A 115 4.21 11.43 -8.11
CA GLU A 115 4.76 10.08 -8.08
C GLU A 115 4.26 9.24 -6.92
N LYS A 116 4.11 7.93 -7.15
CA LYS A 116 3.73 6.98 -6.09
C LYS A 116 4.32 5.62 -6.37
N ILE A 117 4.93 5.02 -5.35
CA ILE A 117 5.44 3.65 -5.39
C ILE A 117 4.38 2.73 -4.82
N VAL A 118 4.10 1.64 -5.52
CA VAL A 118 3.12 0.63 -5.13
C VAL A 118 3.70 -0.78 -5.25
N LEU A 119 3.26 -1.68 -4.37
CA LEU A 119 3.70 -3.08 -4.32
C LEU A 119 2.90 -3.95 -5.32
N ILE A 120 3.03 -3.66 -6.60
CA ILE A 120 2.36 -4.37 -7.68
C ILE A 120 3.34 -4.60 -8.84
N ASP A 121 3.15 -5.72 -9.56
CA ASP A 121 3.87 -6.00 -10.80
C ASP A 121 3.55 -4.93 -11.86
N THR A 122 4.60 -4.48 -12.55
CA THR A 122 4.50 -3.41 -13.56
C THR A 122 3.51 -3.75 -14.67
N THR A 123 3.45 -5.01 -15.11
CA THR A 123 2.54 -5.45 -16.17
C THR A 123 1.08 -5.34 -15.74
N VAL A 124 0.79 -5.76 -14.49
CA VAL A 124 -0.57 -5.70 -13.93
C VAL A 124 -0.99 -4.24 -13.74
N PHE A 125 -0.07 -3.40 -13.26
CA PHE A 125 -0.33 -1.96 -13.11
C PHE A 125 -0.60 -1.30 -14.46
N GLU A 126 0.24 -1.55 -15.47
CA GLU A 126 0.04 -1.03 -16.82
C GLU A 126 -1.31 -1.43 -17.40
N PHE A 127 -1.69 -2.71 -17.24
CA PHE A 127 -2.98 -3.19 -17.71
C PHE A 127 -4.15 -2.45 -17.03
N LYS A 128 -4.14 -2.39 -15.70
CA LYS A 128 -5.19 -1.70 -14.94
C LYS A 128 -5.25 -0.21 -15.23
N LEU A 129 -4.09 0.41 -15.44
CA LEU A 129 -4.00 1.83 -15.77
C LEU A 129 -4.59 2.13 -17.15
N ARG A 130 -4.30 1.31 -18.16
CA ARG A 130 -4.79 1.51 -19.55
C ARG A 130 -6.31 1.40 -19.69
N ILE A 131 -6.98 0.76 -18.74
CA ILE A 131 -8.44 0.66 -18.71
C ILE A 131 -9.08 1.98 -18.21
N ARG A 132 -8.29 2.87 -17.62
CA ARG A 132 -8.76 4.17 -17.12
C ARG A 132 -8.34 5.28 -18.08
N ASP A 133 -9.24 6.23 -18.32
CA ASP A 133 -8.92 7.43 -19.10
C ASP A 133 -8.15 8.47 -18.27
N PHE A 134 -8.44 8.52 -16.97
CA PHE A 134 -7.87 9.50 -16.04
C PHE A 134 -7.45 8.86 -14.71
N ILE A 135 -6.48 9.49 -14.06
CA ILE A 135 -6.15 9.31 -12.63
C ILE A 135 -6.46 10.62 -11.91
N ASP A 136 -7.12 10.49 -10.77
CA ASP A 136 -7.35 11.61 -9.89
C ASP A 136 -6.20 11.77 -8.88
N VAL A 137 -5.69 12.99 -8.81
CA VAL A 137 -4.73 13.44 -7.81
C VAL A 137 -5.41 14.48 -6.95
N TYR A 138 -5.36 14.30 -5.65
CA TYR A 138 -5.89 15.22 -4.67
C TYR A 138 -4.73 16.00 -4.06
N GLU A 139 -4.82 17.32 -3.98
CA GLU A 139 -3.76 18.17 -3.43
C GLU A 139 -4.29 19.16 -2.38
N GLN A 140 -3.43 19.47 -1.41
CA GLN A 140 -3.66 20.51 -0.42
C GLN A 140 -2.34 21.22 -0.12
N LYS A 141 -2.41 22.52 0.16
CA LYS A 141 -1.28 23.27 0.72
C LYS A 141 -1.54 23.56 2.18
N GLU A 142 -0.61 23.17 3.05
CA GLU A 142 -0.67 23.45 4.48
C GLU A 142 0.68 23.98 4.93
N ASN A 143 0.71 25.17 5.55
CA ASN A 143 1.94 25.83 6.03
C ASN A 143 3.04 26.02 4.97
N GLY A 144 2.67 26.16 3.69
CA GLY A 144 3.62 26.30 2.58
C GLY A 144 4.17 24.97 2.05
N GLU A 145 3.82 23.85 2.67
CA GLU A 145 4.11 22.51 2.17
C GLU A 145 2.96 22.01 1.29
N GLU A 146 3.31 21.39 0.16
CA GLU A 146 2.35 20.82 -0.78
C GLU A 146 2.23 19.31 -0.53
N TYR A 147 1.01 18.90 -0.16
CA TYR A 147 0.66 17.51 0.04
C TYR A 147 -0.19 17.02 -1.13
N TYR A 148 0.05 15.80 -1.58
CA TYR A 148 -0.78 15.17 -2.60
C TYR A 148 -1.05 13.70 -2.32
N TYR A 149 -2.18 13.23 -2.83
CA TYR A 149 -2.63 11.85 -2.79
C TYR A 149 -3.06 11.42 -4.20
N ILE A 150 -2.38 10.43 -4.76
CA ILE A 150 -2.79 9.81 -6.03
C ILE A 150 -3.78 8.69 -5.74
N ASP A 151 -4.99 8.79 -6.28
CA ASP A 151 -6.02 7.77 -6.16
C ASP A 151 -5.70 6.56 -7.02
N LEU A 152 -5.43 5.45 -6.33
CA LEU A 152 -5.10 4.16 -6.92
C LEU A 152 -6.02 3.05 -6.42
N GLU A 153 -7.20 3.38 -5.88
CA GLU A 153 -8.16 2.37 -5.37
C GLU A 153 -8.60 1.38 -6.45
N PHE A 154 -8.60 1.81 -7.72
CA PHE A 154 -8.87 0.92 -8.86
C PHE A 154 -7.88 -0.26 -8.96
N LEU A 155 -6.71 -0.18 -8.32
CA LEU A 155 -5.76 -1.30 -8.25
C LEU A 155 -6.27 -2.44 -7.37
N ASP A 156 -7.17 -2.18 -6.44
CA ASP A 156 -7.77 -3.18 -5.55
C ASP A 156 -9.09 -3.73 -6.10
N GLU A 157 -9.69 -3.06 -7.09
CA GLU A 157 -10.92 -3.52 -7.72
C GLU A 157 -10.70 -4.84 -8.49
N PRO A 158 -11.60 -5.83 -8.36
CA PRO A 158 -11.60 -6.99 -9.22
C PRO A 158 -11.87 -6.56 -10.67
N PHE A 159 -11.18 -7.18 -11.62
CA PHE A 159 -11.47 -6.95 -13.04
C PHE A 159 -12.83 -7.57 -13.37
N ASP A 160 -13.84 -6.73 -13.64
CA ASP A 160 -15.14 -7.14 -14.18
C ASP A 160 -15.31 -6.53 -15.56
N SER A 161 -15.30 -7.36 -16.60
CA SER A 161 -15.43 -6.94 -17.99
C SER A 161 -16.76 -6.22 -18.29
N LYS A 162 -17.76 -6.33 -17.41
CA LYS A 162 -19.07 -5.65 -17.57
C LYS A 162 -19.03 -4.16 -17.26
N ASN A 163 -18.02 -3.68 -16.54
CA ASN A 163 -17.88 -2.27 -16.17
C ASN A 163 -17.09 -1.45 -17.21
N TYR A 164 -16.62 -2.08 -18.29
CA TYR A 164 -15.66 -1.51 -19.24
C TYR A 164 -16.08 -1.72 -20.70
N SER A 165 -17.38 -1.81 -20.96
CA SER A 165 -17.99 -1.93 -22.29
C SER A 165 -18.49 -0.61 -22.84
#